data_AF-A0A7S0RUC0-F1
#
_entry.id   AF-A0A7S0RUC0-F1
#
_cell.length_a   1.000
_cell.length_b   1.000
_cell.length_c   1.000
_cell.angle_alpha   90.00
_cell.angle_beta   90.00
_cell.angle_gamma   90.00
#
_symmetry.space_group_name_H-M   'P 1'
#
loop_
_entity.id
_entity.type
_entity.pdbx_description
1 polymer ?
#
loop_
_entity_poly.entity_id
_entity_poly.type
_entity_poly.pdbx_seq_one_letter_code
_entity_poly.pdbx_strand_id
1 'polypeptide(L)'
;PDRGPCLERLLHRPRNVAATYVLVLTPTRELAVQVHSMITKLAQFTDISAALIVGGLSVQVQASVLRRQPEVVVATPGRLIDHLRNTQSVGLEDLAVLVLDEADRLLEMGFKDEIMEIVKMAPKKRQ
;
A
#
# COMPACT_ATOMS: atom_id res chain seq x y z
N PRO A 1 -22.65 8.33 4.18
CA PRO A 1 -22.81 6.85 4.19
C PRO A 1 -21.40 6.21 4.17
N ASP A 2 -21.04 5.60 5.30
CA ASP A 2 -19.77 4.96 5.66
C ASP A 2 -18.51 5.83 5.80
N ARG A 3 -18.29 6.30 7.05
CA ARG A 3 -17.02 6.86 7.55
C ARG A 3 -16.29 5.87 8.47
N GLY A 4 -16.39 4.57 8.21
CA GLY A 4 -15.73 3.53 9.00
C GLY A 4 -14.20 3.52 8.78
N PRO A 5 -13.38 3.05 9.75
CA PRO A 5 -11.93 2.92 9.59
C PRO A 5 -11.54 2.05 8.38
N CYS A 6 -10.38 2.30 7.77
CA CYS A 6 -9.93 1.64 6.53
C CYS A 6 -10.03 0.10 6.57
N LEU A 7 -9.75 -0.52 7.72
CA LEU A 7 -9.82 -1.97 7.89
C LEU A 7 -11.26 -2.51 7.90
N GLU A 8 -12.21 -1.77 8.47
CA GLU A 8 -13.63 -2.16 8.50
C GLU A 8 -14.23 -2.22 7.09
N ARG A 9 -13.79 -1.31 6.21
CA ARG A 9 -14.18 -1.31 4.79
C ARG A 9 -13.66 -2.55 4.07
N LEU A 10 -12.45 -3.02 4.41
CA LEU A 10 -11.90 -4.25 3.84
C LEU A 10 -12.71 -5.49 4.24
N LEU A 11 -13.36 -5.53 5.40
CA LEU A 11 -14.21 -6.67 5.77
C LEU A 11 -15.41 -6.87 4.80
N HIS A 12 -15.81 -5.81 4.10
CA HIS A 12 -16.92 -5.80 3.15
C HIS A 12 -16.48 -5.81 1.68
N ARG A 13 -15.18 -6.02 1.42
CA ARG A 13 -14.63 -6.06 0.06
C ARG A 13 -15.10 -7.30 -0.72
N PRO A 14 -15.06 -7.27 -2.07
CA PRO A 14 -15.30 -8.46 -2.89
C PRO A 14 -14.21 -9.50 -2.62
N ARG A 15 -14.56 -10.63 -1.98
CA ARG A 15 -13.59 -11.68 -1.64
C ARG A 15 -13.10 -12.50 -2.84
N ASN A 16 -13.75 -12.36 -4.00
CA ASN A 16 -13.43 -13.11 -5.21
C ASN A 16 -12.46 -12.37 -6.14
N VAL A 17 -12.01 -11.17 -5.77
CA VAL A 17 -11.10 -10.34 -6.58
C VAL A 17 -9.84 -10.10 -5.76
N ALA A 18 -8.75 -10.74 -6.17
CA ALA A 18 -7.43 -10.50 -5.62
C ALA A 18 -6.90 -9.17 -6.15
N ALA A 19 -6.73 -8.20 -5.25
CA ALA A 19 -6.43 -6.82 -5.60
C ALA A 19 -5.90 -6.07 -4.39
N THR A 20 -5.07 -5.05 -4.64
CA THR A 20 -4.64 -4.10 -3.61
C THR A 20 -5.67 -2.97 -3.50
N TYR A 21 -6.42 -2.95 -2.40
CA TYR A 21 -7.47 -1.96 -2.15
C TYR A 21 -6.98 -0.78 -1.31
N VAL A 22 -6.00 -1.01 -0.43
CA VAL A 22 -5.46 0.00 0.49
C VAL A 22 -3.95 0.11 0.32
N LEU A 23 -3.48 1.34 0.15
CA LEU A 23 -2.07 1.68 0.13
C LEU A 23 -1.78 2.71 1.21
N VAL A 24 -0.82 2.43 2.09
CA VAL A 24 -0.29 3.36 3.08
C VAL A 24 1.14 3.72 2.70
N LEU A 25 1.39 4.99 2.46
CA LEU A 25 2.74 5.53 2.21
C LEU A 25 3.26 6.16 3.50
N THR A 26 4.46 5.75 3.91
CA THR A 26 5.16 6.30 5.08
C THR A 26 6.54 6.84 4.67
N PRO A 27 7.08 7.86 5.37
CA PRO A 27 8.34 8.48 4.96
C PRO A 27 9.57 7.62 5.25
N THR A 28 9.50 6.74 6.25
CA THR A 28 10.63 5.89 6.66
C THR A 28 10.25 4.41 6.69
N ARG A 29 11.29 3.57 6.70
CA ARG A 29 11.16 2.11 6.76
C ARG A 29 10.63 1.67 8.11
N GLU A 30 11.09 2.33 9.17
CA GLU A 30 10.76 2.03 10.56
C GLU A 30 9.27 2.27 10.80
N LEU A 31 8.74 3.38 10.32
CA LEU A 31 7.29 3.68 10.37
C LEU A 31 6.49 2.66 9.55
N ALA A 32 6.95 2.31 8.34
CA ALA A 32 6.30 1.30 7.52
C ALA A 32 6.20 -0.05 8.25
N VAL A 33 7.30 -0.48 8.90
CA VAL A 33 7.34 -1.73 9.69
C VAL A 33 6.37 -1.68 10.87
N GLN A 34 6.30 -0.55 11.57
CA GLN A 34 5.38 -0.37 12.71
C GLN A 34 3.92 -0.43 12.27
N VAL A 35 3.55 0.32 11.22
CA VAL A 35 2.21 0.34 10.64
C VAL A 35 1.81 -1.04 10.13
N HIS A 36 2.69 -1.70 9.39
CA HIS A 36 2.46 -3.07 8.92
C HIS A 36 2.22 -4.04 10.09
N SER A 37 3.06 -3.99 11.14
CA SER A 37 2.87 -4.84 12.33
C SER A 37 1.50 -4.61 13.00
N MET A 38 1.06 -3.36 13.09
CA MET A 38 -0.26 -3.03 13.63
C MET A 38 -1.39 -3.60 12.75
N ILE A 39 -1.31 -3.43 11.44
CA ILE A 39 -2.30 -3.95 10.49
C ILE A 39 -2.36 -5.48 10.57
N THR A 40 -1.22 -6.18 10.57
CA THR A 40 -1.18 -7.65 10.69
C THR A 40 -1.83 -8.12 11.99
N LYS A 41 -1.58 -7.44 13.13
CA LYS A 41 -2.20 -7.78 14.42
C LYS A 41 -3.72 -7.59 14.39
N LEU A 42 -4.20 -6.51 13.79
CA LEU A 42 -5.63 -6.25 13.67
C LEU A 42 -6.31 -7.24 12.71
N ALA A 43 -5.62 -7.63 11.64
CA ALA A 43 -6.10 -8.57 10.63
C ALA A 43 -5.98 -10.05 11.04
N GLN A 44 -5.38 -10.39 12.18
CA GLN A 44 -5.01 -11.77 12.55
C GLN A 44 -6.18 -12.77 12.59
N PHE A 45 -7.41 -12.30 12.76
CA PHE A 45 -8.63 -13.13 12.77
C PHE A 45 -9.49 -12.94 11.51
N THR A 46 -8.88 -12.45 10.43
CA THR A 46 -9.54 -12.17 9.16
C THR A 46 -8.79 -12.84 8.01
N ASP A 47 -9.37 -12.80 6.82
CA ASP A 47 -8.69 -13.20 5.58
C ASP A 47 -7.90 -12.05 4.91
N ILE A 48 -7.77 -10.90 5.59
CA ILE A 48 -7.09 -9.72 5.05
C ILE A 48 -5.58 -9.95 4.98
N SER A 49 -5.05 -9.82 3.78
CA SER A 49 -3.61 -9.91 3.50
C SER A 49 -2.95 -8.53 3.52
N ALA A 50 -1.77 -8.43 4.12
CA ALA A 50 -0.96 -7.22 4.17
C ALA A 50 0.48 -7.50 3.72
N ALA A 51 1.10 -6.53 3.06
CA ALA A 51 2.49 -6.60 2.62
C ALA A 51 3.27 -5.33 2.99
N LEU A 52 4.55 -5.51 3.28
CA LEU A 52 5.51 -4.45 3.58
C LEU A 52 6.47 -4.26 2.40
N ILE A 53 6.52 -3.05 1.85
CA ILE A 53 7.30 -2.72 0.65
C ILE A 53 8.26 -1.56 0.90
N VAL A 54 9.53 -1.88 1.19
CA VAL A 54 10.52 -0.89 1.65
C VAL A 54 11.93 -1.16 1.10
N GLY A 55 12.77 -0.12 1.09
CA GLY A 55 14.20 -0.24 0.76
C GLY A 55 14.97 -1.15 1.72
N GLY A 56 16.10 -1.68 1.26
CA GLY A 56 16.98 -2.53 2.08
C GLY A 56 16.55 -3.99 2.25
N LEU A 57 15.43 -4.40 1.65
CA LEU A 57 14.98 -5.79 1.57
C LEU A 57 15.08 -6.31 0.13
N SER A 58 15.08 -7.64 -0.05
CA SER A 58 15.16 -8.25 -1.39
C SER A 58 14.00 -7.79 -2.28
N VAL A 59 14.35 -7.27 -3.46
CA VAL A 59 13.39 -6.84 -4.49
C VAL A 59 12.59 -8.02 -5.00
N GLN A 60 13.25 -9.17 -5.21
CA GLN A 60 12.62 -10.37 -5.74
C GLN A 60 11.57 -10.94 -4.76
N VAL A 61 11.87 -10.91 -3.46
CA VAL A 61 10.91 -11.32 -2.42
C VAL A 61 9.70 -10.37 -2.41
N GLN A 62 9.93 -9.06 -2.39
CA GLN A 62 8.84 -8.06 -2.41
C GLN A 62 7.98 -8.17 -3.68
N ALA A 63 8.61 -8.36 -4.84
CA ALA A 63 7.90 -8.62 -6.10
C ALA A 63 7.04 -9.89 -6.03
N SER A 64 7.56 -10.96 -5.42
CA SER A 64 6.80 -12.21 -5.25
C SER A 64 5.58 -12.04 -4.33
N VAL A 65 5.69 -11.19 -3.31
CA VAL A 65 4.60 -10.85 -2.39
C VAL A 65 3.56 -9.99 -3.10
N LEU A 66 3.99 -8.95 -3.83
CA LEU A 66 3.09 -8.06 -4.58
C LEU A 66 2.31 -8.80 -5.68
N ARG A 67 2.91 -9.79 -6.33
CA ARG A 67 2.22 -10.64 -7.32
C ARG A 67 1.09 -11.49 -6.72
N ARG A 68 1.05 -11.67 -5.41
CA ARG A 68 -0.08 -12.30 -4.71
C ARG A 68 -1.24 -11.32 -4.46
N GLN A 69 -1.10 -10.07 -4.89
CA GLN A 69 -2.10 -9.00 -4.79
C GLN A 69 -2.62 -8.83 -3.35
N PRO A 70 -1.74 -8.50 -2.39
CA PRO A 70 -2.15 -8.27 -1.02
C PRO A 70 -3.15 -7.10 -0.96
N GLU A 71 -4.16 -7.23 -0.12
CA GLU A 71 -5.25 -6.24 -0.05
C GLU A 71 -4.83 -4.93 0.59
N VAL A 72 -3.81 -5.01 1.46
CA VAL A 72 -3.14 -3.87 2.06
C VAL A 72 -1.66 -3.88 1.70
N VAL A 73 -1.17 -2.76 1.20
CA VAL A 73 0.26 -2.51 1.03
C VAL A 73 0.68 -1.35 1.92
N VAL A 74 1.71 -1.55 2.72
CA VAL A 74 2.38 -0.49 3.48
C VAL A 74 3.77 -0.30 2.88
N ALA A 75 4.10 0.92 2.46
CA ALA A 75 5.31 1.13 1.66
C ALA A 75 6.00 2.46 1.90
N THR A 76 7.30 2.51 1.59
CA THR A 76 7.97 3.79 1.32
C THR A 76 7.85 4.14 -0.18
N PRO A 77 7.63 5.42 -0.54
CA PRO A 77 7.32 5.81 -1.93
C PRO A 77 8.35 5.33 -2.95
N GLY A 78 9.64 5.53 -2.67
CA GLY A 78 10.73 5.17 -3.57
C GLY A 78 10.82 3.67 -3.89
N ARG A 79 10.51 2.78 -2.93
CA ARG A 79 10.50 1.34 -3.20
C ARG A 79 9.24 0.91 -3.95
N LEU A 80 8.09 1.49 -3.60
CA LEU A 80 6.85 1.13 -4.28
C LEU A 80 6.90 1.52 -5.75
N ILE A 81 7.38 2.73 -6.08
CA ILE A 81 7.43 3.18 -7.47
C ILE A 81 8.40 2.35 -8.31
N ASP A 82 9.51 1.90 -7.71
CA ASP A 82 10.43 0.94 -8.34
C ASP A 82 9.70 -0.35 -8.73
N HIS A 83 8.87 -0.89 -7.82
CA HIS A 83 8.05 -2.06 -8.13
C HIS A 83 7.00 -1.80 -9.21
N LEU A 84 6.28 -0.69 -9.14
CA LEU A 84 5.23 -0.34 -10.13
C LEU A 84 5.81 -0.14 -11.54
N ARG A 85 7.04 0.36 -11.63
CA ARG A 85 7.73 0.56 -12.93
C ARG A 85 8.33 -0.73 -13.48
N ASN A 86 8.94 -1.53 -12.61
CA ASN A 86 9.86 -2.60 -13.05
C ASN A 86 9.32 -4.02 -12.81
N THR A 87 8.22 -4.18 -12.07
CA THR A 87 7.66 -5.51 -11.76
C THR A 87 6.39 -5.74 -12.55
N GLN A 88 6.43 -6.68 -13.50
CA GLN A 88 5.25 -7.09 -14.25
C GLN A 88 4.16 -7.63 -13.32
N SER A 89 2.90 -7.31 -13.64
CA SER A 89 1.70 -7.73 -12.91
C SER A 89 1.54 -7.13 -11.52
N VAL A 90 2.30 -6.08 -11.18
CA VAL A 90 2.06 -5.25 -9.99
C VAL A 90 1.39 -3.96 -10.45
N GLY A 91 0.25 -3.63 -9.87
CA GLY A 91 -0.54 -2.46 -10.24
C GLY A 91 -1.40 -1.97 -9.10
N LEU A 92 -2.09 -0.85 -9.32
CA LEU A 92 -2.96 -0.16 -8.36
C LEU A 92 -4.36 0.07 -8.92
N GLU A 93 -4.77 -0.72 -9.92
CA GLU A 93 -6.00 -0.52 -10.70
C GLU A 93 -7.28 -0.59 -9.85
N ASP A 94 -7.22 -1.25 -8.71
CA ASP A 94 -8.33 -1.43 -7.77
C ASP A 94 -8.15 -0.64 -6.47
N LEU A 95 -7.17 0.28 -6.42
CA LEU A 95 -6.87 1.05 -5.23
C LEU A 95 -8.06 1.95 -4.85
N ALA A 96 -8.67 1.65 -3.71
CA ALA A 96 -9.82 2.38 -3.18
C ALA A 96 -9.41 3.46 -2.17
N VAL A 97 -8.32 3.23 -1.43
CA VAL A 97 -7.83 4.12 -0.37
C VAL A 97 -6.33 4.31 -0.48
N LEU A 98 -5.90 5.57 -0.52
CA LEU A 98 -4.51 5.98 -0.39
C LEU A 98 -4.35 6.78 0.90
N VAL A 99 -3.48 6.32 1.80
CA VAL A 99 -3.12 7.03 3.03
C VAL A 99 -1.70 7.57 2.88
N LEU A 100 -1.51 8.85 3.16
CA LEU A 100 -0.20 9.49 3.28
C LEU A 100 0.06 9.75 4.77
N ASP A 101 0.84 8.88 5.40
CA ASP A 101 1.24 9.05 6.79
C ASP A 101 2.43 10.02 6.87
N GLU A 102 2.40 10.96 7.82
CA GLU A 102 3.36 12.07 7.90
C GLU A 102 3.57 12.78 6.54
N ALA A 103 2.47 13.24 5.93
CA ALA A 103 2.45 13.79 4.57
C ALA A 103 3.38 15.00 4.36
N ASP A 104 3.50 15.86 5.36
CA ASP A 104 4.46 16.96 5.41
C ASP A 104 5.90 16.45 5.28
N ARG A 105 6.27 15.46 6.09
CA ARG A 105 7.60 14.86 6.06
C ARG A 105 7.88 14.13 4.74
N LEU A 106 6.88 13.46 4.17
CA LEU A 106 6.98 12.85 2.84
C LEU A 106 7.39 13.88 1.79
N LEU A 107 6.82 15.09 1.84
CA LEU A 107 7.17 16.18 0.93
C LEU A 107 8.55 16.78 1.23
N GLU A 108 8.90 16.96 2.51
CA GLU A 108 10.22 17.46 2.93
C GLU A 108 11.37 16.53 2.50
N MET A 109 11.13 15.22 2.50
CA MET A 109 12.08 14.20 2.03
C MET A 109 12.17 14.11 0.49
N GLY A 110 11.38 14.91 -0.23
CA GLY A 110 11.42 15.00 -1.69
C GLY A 110 10.58 13.94 -2.41
N PHE A 111 9.72 13.18 -1.73
CA PHE A 111 8.93 12.10 -2.36
C PHE A 111 7.73 12.59 -3.20
N LYS A 112 7.64 13.89 -3.47
CA LYS A 112 6.50 14.49 -4.16
C LYS A 112 6.28 13.85 -5.53
N ASP A 113 7.36 13.64 -6.29
CA ASP A 113 7.25 13.15 -7.66
C ASP A 113 6.81 11.68 -7.69
N GLU A 114 7.35 10.85 -6.80
CA GLU A 114 6.94 9.45 -6.63
C GLU A 114 5.47 9.35 -6.20
N ILE A 115 5.03 10.17 -5.23
CA ILE A 115 3.63 10.20 -4.79
C ILE A 115 2.71 10.60 -5.94
N MET A 116 3.08 11.64 -6.70
CA MET A 116 2.29 12.09 -7.84
C MET A 116 2.20 11.02 -8.94
N GLU A 117 3.25 10.22 -9.13
CA GLU A 117 3.22 9.11 -10.08
C GLU A 117 2.37 7.94 -9.61
N ILE A 118 2.50 7.53 -8.35
CA ILE A 118 1.62 6.55 -7.70
C ILE A 118 0.16 7.00 -7.84
N VAL A 119 -0.08 8.30 -7.60
CA VAL A 119 -1.40 8.90 -7.76
C VAL A 119 -1.85 8.81 -9.22
N LYS A 120 -1.01 8.99 -10.23
CA LYS A 120 -1.43 8.85 -11.64
C LYS A 120 -1.75 7.41 -12.04
N MET A 121 -1.08 6.43 -11.41
CA MET A 121 -1.28 4.99 -11.68
C MET A 121 -2.56 4.44 -11.01
N ALA A 122 -3.02 5.07 -9.93
CA ALA A 122 -4.27 4.67 -9.26
C ALA A 122 -5.54 5.23 -9.97
N PRO A 123 -6.72 4.62 -9.79
CA PRO A 123 -7.99 5.06 -10.38
C PRO A 123 -8.33 6.51 -10.06
N LYS A 124 -8.94 7.26 -10.98
CA LYS A 124 -9.31 8.67 -10.73
C LYS A 124 -10.34 8.84 -9.60
N LYS A 125 -11.12 7.81 -9.31
CA LYS A 125 -12.13 7.83 -8.24
C LYS A 125 -11.53 7.27 -6.95
N ARG A 126 -10.88 8.15 -6.19
CA ARG A 126 -10.42 7.88 -4.82
C ARG A 126 -11.26 8.71 -3.85
N GLN A 127 -11.51 8.17 -2.66
CA GLN A 127 -12.18 8.89 -1.57
C GLN A 127 -11.18 9.61 -0.70
#